data_AF-A0A1K1LWZ4-F1
#
_entry.id   AF-A0A1K1LWZ4-F1
#
_cell.length_a   1.000
_cell.length_b   1.000
_cell.length_c   1.000
_cell.angle_alpha   90.00
_cell.angle_beta   90.00
_cell.angle_gamma   90.00
#
_symmetry.space_group_name_H-M   'P 1'
#
loop_
_entity.id
_entity.type
_entity.pdbx_description
1 polymer ?
#
loop_
_entity_poly.entity_id
_entity_poly.type
_entity_poly.pdbx_seq_one_letter_code
_entity_poly.pdbx_strand_id
1 'polypeptide(L)'
;MLLTGLLAVLFTTEDASAQFGKLVEKARSGADKAKEIKSNANTTTSTVNKKMGQVNIYFSKTRFGEGTTGASSDFTEGDYIYGRIVFPKPLKEYVSDNTITFDVAHKEADDDDYNVNQVKIDVTKANQEANQLDFDVLADPKQATTLYADHLQAPSLIVMVMQYIQPGVKTEFNWKVEGLEGTFYLTTKNAQSFAAFVAPIQQKANSFAQNDDAMKADLPEEFDQPSHAFADPQLSKANILKYLPENIEVLKFVVGPGDDYKVMKNALGVILYKQTDRYIMVAYKDKKTGNCYYDNVIFERPYEGNGKYGSLKVRTNGERIDCSKIK
;
A
#
# COMPACT_ATOMS: atom_id res chain seq x y z
N MET A 1 -9.50 58.82 -15.47
CA MET A 1 -10.03 58.53 -14.12
C MET A 1 -11.04 57.39 -14.28
N LEU A 2 -10.81 56.26 -13.58
CA LEU A 2 -11.59 55.00 -13.50
C LEU A 2 -11.86 54.24 -14.82
N LEU A 3 -11.28 53.08 -15.15
CA LEU A 3 -11.11 51.75 -14.49
C LEU A 3 -12.34 50.82 -14.63
N THR A 4 -12.03 49.56 -14.98
CA THR A 4 -12.80 48.29 -14.96
C THR A 4 -13.50 47.91 -16.27
N GLY A 5 -13.43 46.67 -16.76
CA GLY A 5 -12.78 45.46 -16.24
C GLY A 5 -12.82 44.34 -17.30
N LEU A 6 -11.73 43.59 -17.41
CA LEU A 6 -11.54 42.44 -18.28
C LEU A 6 -11.99 41.18 -17.51
N LEU A 7 -12.96 40.42 -18.03
CA LEU A 7 -13.40 39.16 -17.44
C LEU A 7 -12.74 37.99 -18.20
N ALA A 8 -11.70 37.39 -17.61
CA ALA A 8 -11.14 36.11 -18.02
C ALA A 8 -11.57 35.06 -17.00
N VAL A 9 -12.25 34.01 -17.47
CA VAL A 9 -12.69 32.87 -16.66
C VAL A 9 -11.51 31.93 -16.45
N LEU A 10 -11.02 31.89 -15.21
CA LEU A 10 -10.12 30.85 -14.68
C LEU A 10 -11.00 29.77 -14.03
N PHE A 11 -10.84 28.52 -14.45
CA PHE A 11 -11.35 27.36 -13.72
C PHE A 11 -10.42 27.08 -12.53
N THR A 12 -10.95 27.23 -11.32
CA THR A 12 -10.33 26.79 -10.06
C THR A 12 -10.77 25.36 -9.74
N THR A 13 -9.81 24.51 -9.36
CA THR A 13 -10.08 23.26 -8.63
C THR A 13 -9.96 23.56 -7.13
N GLU A 14 -11.10 23.79 -6.47
CA GLU A 14 -11.24 23.68 -5.02
C GLU A 14 -11.64 22.23 -4.65
N ASP A 15 -11.52 21.88 -3.36
CA ASP A 15 -11.91 20.62 -2.71
C ASP A 15 -10.85 19.53 -2.46
N ALA A 16 -9.63 19.92 -2.07
CA ALA A 16 -8.74 19.02 -1.29
C ALA A 16 -8.08 19.66 -0.05
N SER A 17 -8.25 20.98 0.17
CA SER A 17 -7.57 21.72 1.25
C SER A 17 -8.40 21.91 2.53
N ALA A 18 -9.68 21.56 2.54
CA ALA A 18 -10.58 21.91 3.64
C ALA A 18 -10.56 20.95 4.85
N GLN A 19 -9.94 19.76 4.76
CA GLN A 19 -9.91 18.80 5.88
C GLN A 19 -8.60 18.79 6.70
N PHE A 20 -7.51 19.41 6.21
CA PHE A 20 -6.26 19.51 6.97
C PHE A 20 -6.15 20.75 7.88
N GLY A 21 -6.96 21.79 7.65
CA GLY A 21 -6.91 23.03 8.43
C GLY A 21 -7.49 22.95 9.85
N LYS A 22 -8.38 22.01 10.14
CA LYS A 22 -9.08 21.94 11.45
C LYS A 22 -8.34 21.16 12.54
N LEU A 23 -7.22 20.51 12.22
CA LEU A 23 -6.40 19.77 13.20
C LEU A 23 -5.27 20.63 13.81
N VAL A 24 -4.92 21.76 13.19
CA VAL A 24 -3.81 22.62 13.63
C VAL A 24 -4.23 23.63 14.71
N GLU A 25 -5.51 23.96 14.84
CA GLU A 25 -5.98 24.93 15.84
C GLU A 25 -6.15 24.34 17.25
N LYS A 26 -6.20 23.01 17.41
CA LYS A 26 -6.40 22.37 18.72
C LYS A 26 -5.11 22.01 19.47
N ALA A 27 -3.94 22.19 18.86
CA ALA A 27 -2.64 21.91 19.47
C ALA A 27 -1.93 23.15 20.07
N ARG A 28 -2.50 24.35 19.92
CA ARG A 28 -1.88 25.61 20.40
C ARG A 28 -2.34 26.09 21.79
N SER A 29 -3.22 25.37 22.48
CA SER A 29 -3.72 25.80 23.82
C SER A 29 -3.23 24.95 25.00
N GLY A 30 -2.11 24.23 24.87
CA GLY A 30 -1.56 23.38 25.94
C GLY A 30 -0.22 23.87 26.53
N ALA A 31 0.28 25.04 26.13
CA ALA A 31 1.65 25.48 26.42
C ALA A 31 1.87 26.12 27.80
N ASP A 32 0.91 26.03 28.73
CA ASP A 32 1.05 26.57 30.09
C ASP A 32 0.64 25.53 31.13
N LYS A 33 1.59 24.63 31.47
CA LYS A 33 1.77 23.96 32.78
C LYS A 33 2.67 22.73 32.66
N ALA A 34 3.96 22.88 32.93
CA ALA A 34 4.75 21.97 33.77
C ALA A 34 6.19 22.48 33.88
N LYS A 35 6.46 23.12 35.01
CA LYS A 35 7.79 23.49 35.50
C LYS A 35 8.29 22.33 36.37
N GLU A 36 9.60 22.09 36.35
CA GLU A 36 10.39 21.26 37.27
C GLU A 36 10.14 19.74 37.30
N ILE A 37 11.03 18.97 36.65
CA ILE A 37 11.70 17.83 37.30
C ILE A 37 13.19 17.84 36.92
N LYS A 38 14.02 17.69 37.95
CA LYS A 38 15.47 17.87 37.97
C LYS A 38 16.23 16.77 37.22
N SER A 39 17.37 17.19 36.69
CA SER A 39 18.51 16.37 36.25
C SER A 39 18.78 15.15 37.14
N ASN A 40 18.89 13.98 36.50
CA ASN A 40 19.77 12.92 36.98
C ASN A 40 20.46 12.30 35.76
N ALA A 41 21.64 12.85 35.45
CA ALA A 41 22.64 12.17 34.66
C ALA A 41 23.05 10.91 35.44
N ASN A 42 22.67 9.75 34.92
CA ASN A 42 23.32 8.50 35.27
C ASN A 42 23.69 7.78 33.97
N THR A 43 24.93 8.02 33.59
CA THR A 43 25.73 7.28 32.63
C THR A 43 25.63 5.79 32.96
N THR A 44 24.68 5.11 32.34
CA THR A 44 24.64 3.65 32.32
C THR A 44 25.13 3.26 30.94
N THR A 45 26.45 3.26 30.79
CA THR A 45 27.16 2.61 29.69
C THR A 45 26.71 1.16 29.66
N SER A 46 25.75 0.85 28.78
CA SER A 46 25.27 -0.48 28.49
C SER A 46 26.45 -1.35 28.07
N THR A 47 26.97 -2.06 29.06
CA THR A 47 27.94 -3.13 28.92
C THR A 47 27.16 -4.35 28.43
N VAL A 48 26.65 -4.27 27.19
CA VAL A 48 25.87 -5.35 26.57
C VAL A 48 26.77 -6.07 25.57
N ASN A 49 27.22 -7.26 26.00
CA ASN A 49 27.55 -8.43 25.19
C ASN A 49 28.61 -8.30 24.08
N LYS A 50 29.88 -8.14 24.48
CA LYS A 50 31.08 -8.42 23.66
C LYS A 50 31.34 -9.92 23.36
N LYS A 51 30.33 -10.80 23.38
CA LYS A 51 30.52 -12.27 23.19
C LYS A 51 29.74 -12.90 22.03
N MET A 52 29.03 -12.11 21.25
CA MET A 52 28.63 -12.48 19.90
C MET A 52 29.36 -11.49 18.98
N GLY A 53 30.07 -11.95 17.95
CA GLY A 53 30.75 -11.04 17.03
C GLY A 53 29.79 -9.95 16.54
N GLN A 54 30.29 -8.72 16.37
CA GLN A 54 29.49 -7.56 15.94
C GLN A 54 28.70 -7.92 14.67
N VAL A 55 27.39 -7.94 14.78
CA VAL A 55 26.50 -8.34 13.70
C VAL A 55 26.01 -7.10 13.00
N ASN A 56 26.24 -7.05 11.69
CA ASN A 56 26.01 -5.86 10.89
C ASN A 56 24.91 -6.13 9.87
N ILE A 57 23.96 -5.20 9.81
CA ILE A 57 23.16 -5.00 8.61
C ILE A 57 24.00 -4.12 7.68
N TYR A 58 24.29 -4.63 6.48
CA TYR A 58 25.04 -3.93 5.45
C TYR A 58 24.07 -3.37 4.42
N PHE A 59 24.37 -2.19 3.90
CA PHE A 59 23.62 -1.58 2.80
C PHE A 59 24.52 -1.43 1.57
N SER A 60 23.96 -1.43 0.38
CA SER A 60 24.70 -1.22 -0.87
C SER A 60 23.85 -0.56 -1.93
N LYS A 61 24.51 0.11 -2.88
CA LYS A 61 23.89 0.72 -4.06
C LYS A 61 23.45 -0.31 -5.10
N THR A 62 23.96 -1.53 -4.99
CA THR A 62 23.67 -2.66 -5.87
C THR A 62 23.37 -3.90 -5.04
N ARG A 63 22.74 -4.91 -5.64
CA ARG A 63 22.55 -6.20 -4.97
C ARG A 63 23.90 -6.80 -4.58
N PHE A 64 23.94 -7.43 -3.42
CA PHE A 64 25.15 -8.09 -2.96
C PHE A 64 25.42 -9.36 -3.77
N GLY A 65 26.68 -9.56 -4.15
CA GLY A 65 27.18 -10.82 -4.69
C GLY A 65 27.60 -11.76 -3.56
N GLU A 66 28.82 -12.30 -3.66
CA GLU A 66 29.44 -13.05 -2.57
C GLU A 66 29.97 -12.09 -1.47
N GLY A 67 29.67 -12.40 -0.21
CA GLY A 67 30.12 -11.61 0.94
C GLY A 67 29.54 -10.19 1.02
N THR A 68 30.26 -9.25 1.62
CA THR A 68 29.76 -7.87 1.88
C THR A 68 30.49 -6.82 1.04
N THR A 69 31.18 -7.25 -0.03
CA THR A 69 31.90 -6.34 -0.92
C THR A 69 30.92 -5.37 -1.60
N GLY A 70 31.26 -4.08 -1.60
CA GLY A 70 30.39 -3.03 -2.13
C GLY A 70 29.38 -2.46 -1.12
N ALA A 71 29.52 -2.79 0.17
CA ALA A 71 28.76 -2.13 1.22
C ALA A 71 29.07 -0.63 1.29
N SER A 72 28.04 0.18 1.53
CA SER A 72 28.09 1.62 1.72
C SER A 72 27.13 2.01 2.85
N SER A 73 27.52 3.00 3.64
CA SER A 73 26.62 3.69 4.58
C SER A 73 26.09 4.99 4.01
N ASP A 74 26.60 5.48 2.89
CA ASP A 74 26.30 6.82 2.38
C ASP A 74 25.57 6.74 1.04
N PHE A 75 24.39 7.36 1.00
CA PHE A 75 23.48 7.36 -0.13
C PHE A 75 22.96 8.76 -0.41
N THR A 76 22.60 8.98 -1.66
CA THR A 76 22.04 10.23 -2.16
C THR A 76 20.79 9.95 -2.97
N GLU A 77 19.96 10.95 -3.17
CA GLU A 77 18.81 10.85 -4.07
C GLU A 77 19.21 10.29 -5.46
N GLY A 78 18.53 9.21 -5.86
CA GLY A 78 18.80 8.47 -7.10
C GLY A 78 19.58 7.18 -6.88
N ASP A 79 20.21 6.99 -5.71
CA ASP A 79 20.79 5.71 -5.34
C ASP A 79 19.69 4.72 -4.94
N TYR A 80 19.74 3.52 -5.53
CA TYR A 80 18.99 2.39 -5.00
C TYR A 80 19.68 1.85 -3.74
N ILE A 81 18.92 1.25 -2.83
CA ILE A 81 19.44 0.73 -1.56
C ILE A 81 18.99 -0.71 -1.36
N TYR A 82 19.97 -1.60 -1.24
CA TYR A 82 19.79 -3.02 -0.96
C TYR A 82 20.45 -3.34 0.38
N GLY A 83 19.78 -4.13 1.22
CA GLY A 83 20.28 -4.57 2.52
C GLY A 83 20.73 -6.03 2.48
N ARG A 84 21.76 -6.35 3.27
CA ARG A 84 22.18 -7.71 3.60
C ARG A 84 22.36 -7.83 5.10
N ILE A 85 21.70 -8.81 5.68
CA ILE A 85 21.89 -9.19 7.08
C ILE A 85 22.78 -10.42 7.08
N VAL A 86 23.80 -10.41 7.93
CA VAL A 86 24.63 -11.60 8.18
C VAL A 86 24.38 -12.02 9.61
N PHE A 87 23.69 -13.13 9.82
CA PHE A 87 23.28 -13.60 11.13
C PHE A 87 24.38 -14.46 11.80
N PRO A 88 24.57 -14.38 13.13
CA PRO A 88 25.42 -15.30 13.89
C PRO A 88 24.97 -16.75 13.82
N LYS A 89 23.66 -16.95 13.69
CA LYS A 89 22.98 -18.24 13.64
C LYS A 89 22.12 -18.32 12.38
N PRO A 90 21.62 -19.51 12.01
CA PRO A 90 20.67 -19.64 10.92
C PRO A 90 19.46 -18.70 11.08
N LEU A 91 18.97 -18.19 9.96
CA LEU A 91 17.87 -17.23 9.86
C LEU A 91 16.65 -17.64 10.70
N LYS A 92 16.28 -18.93 10.71
CA LYS A 92 15.14 -19.46 11.47
C LYS A 92 15.13 -19.12 12.96
N GLU A 93 16.28 -18.83 13.56
CA GLU A 93 16.39 -18.46 14.98
C GLU A 93 15.86 -17.04 15.25
N TYR A 94 15.68 -16.23 14.20
CA TYR A 94 15.25 -14.83 14.24
C TYR A 94 13.88 -14.61 13.59
N VAL A 95 13.23 -15.68 13.15
CA VAL A 95 11.98 -15.64 12.36
C VAL A 95 10.81 -16.03 13.25
N SER A 96 9.79 -15.17 13.29
CA SER A 96 8.49 -15.47 13.93
C SER A 96 7.40 -15.45 12.87
N ASP A 97 6.62 -16.53 12.77
CA ASP A 97 5.52 -16.65 11.79
C ASP A 97 5.95 -16.39 10.33
N ASN A 98 7.13 -16.88 9.95
CA ASN A 98 7.76 -16.61 8.64
C ASN A 98 8.04 -15.13 8.37
N THR A 99 8.10 -14.30 9.41
CA THR A 99 8.42 -12.88 9.31
C THR A 99 9.63 -12.50 10.15
N ILE A 100 10.33 -11.46 9.71
CA ILE A 100 11.36 -10.77 10.49
C ILE A 100 10.93 -9.33 10.68
N THR A 101 10.93 -8.86 11.91
CA THR A 101 10.54 -7.49 12.25
C THR A 101 11.78 -6.66 12.57
N PHE A 102 11.87 -5.50 11.93
CA PHE A 102 12.92 -4.50 12.15
C PHE A 102 12.30 -3.29 12.84
N ASP A 103 13.00 -2.80 13.85
CA ASP A 103 12.81 -1.44 14.34
C ASP A 103 13.68 -0.51 13.49
N VAL A 104 13.04 0.44 12.80
CA VAL A 104 13.69 1.45 11.98
C VAL A 104 13.48 2.80 12.64
N ALA A 105 14.58 3.37 13.12
CA ALA A 105 14.63 4.71 13.68
C ALA A 105 15.29 5.67 12.68
N HIS A 106 14.87 6.93 12.70
CA HIS A 106 15.57 7.99 11.98
C HIS A 106 15.84 9.17 12.90
N LYS A 107 16.90 9.91 12.58
CA LYS A 107 17.22 11.21 13.17
C LYS A 107 17.93 12.10 12.17
N GLU A 108 17.77 13.41 12.33
CA GLU A 108 18.62 14.37 11.65
C GLU A 108 20.03 14.36 12.27
N ALA A 109 21.02 14.81 11.51
CA ALA A 109 22.33 15.07 12.09
C ALA A 109 22.17 16.13 13.19
N ASP A 110 22.71 15.83 14.38
CA ASP A 110 22.68 16.69 15.58
C ASP A 110 21.32 16.78 16.32
N ASP A 111 20.36 15.89 16.03
CA ASP A 111 19.12 15.71 16.80
C ASP A 111 19.20 14.48 17.73
N ASP A 112 18.66 14.61 18.95
CA ASP A 112 18.60 13.55 19.97
C ASP A 112 17.27 12.78 19.99
N ASP A 113 16.23 13.27 19.29
CA ASP A 113 14.93 12.61 19.22
C ASP A 113 14.90 11.50 18.16
N TYR A 114 14.30 10.35 18.51
CA TYR A 114 14.14 9.21 17.62
C TYR A 114 12.67 8.81 17.45
N ASN A 115 12.22 8.73 16.21
CA ASN A 115 10.95 8.11 15.86
C ASN A 115 11.21 6.66 15.42
N VAL A 116 10.64 5.69 16.13
CA VAL A 116 10.78 4.26 15.83
C VAL A 116 9.55 3.76 15.10
N ASN A 117 9.78 3.03 14.01
CA ASN A 117 8.73 2.37 13.25
C ASN A 117 9.10 0.92 13.00
N GLN A 118 8.10 0.09 12.72
CA GLN A 118 8.31 -1.33 12.47
C GLN A 118 8.20 -1.66 10.99
N VAL A 119 9.14 -2.47 10.51
CA VAL A 119 9.15 -3.04 9.17
C VAL A 119 9.17 -4.55 9.29
N LYS A 120 8.24 -5.24 8.64
CA LYS A 120 8.20 -6.69 8.61
C LYS A 120 8.51 -7.23 7.21
N ILE A 121 9.43 -8.17 7.12
CA ILE A 121 9.79 -8.86 5.89
C ILE A 121 9.25 -10.29 5.94
N ASP A 122 8.54 -10.71 4.89
CA ASP A 122 8.12 -12.11 4.70
C ASP A 122 9.30 -12.92 4.15
N VAL A 123 9.72 -13.93 4.91
CA VAL A 123 10.84 -14.81 4.58
C VAL A 123 10.40 -16.24 4.25
N THR A 124 9.12 -16.44 3.91
CA THR A 124 8.57 -17.77 3.51
C THR A 124 9.33 -18.37 2.34
N LYS A 125 9.89 -17.54 1.45
CA LYS A 125 10.68 -17.98 0.28
C LYS A 125 12.19 -17.95 0.51
N ALA A 126 12.65 -17.52 1.69
CA ALA A 126 14.08 -17.47 2.00
C ALA A 126 14.59 -18.86 2.44
N ASN A 127 15.87 -19.12 2.23
CA ASN A 127 16.53 -20.28 2.83
C ASN A 127 16.74 -20.02 4.33
N GLN A 128 15.84 -20.51 5.18
CA GLN A 128 15.90 -20.26 6.62
C GLN A 128 17.08 -20.94 7.35
N GLU A 129 17.79 -21.85 6.68
CA GLU A 129 19.04 -22.45 7.20
C GLU A 129 20.29 -21.61 6.87
N ALA A 130 20.17 -20.61 6.00
CA ALA A 130 21.25 -19.70 5.70
C ALA A 130 21.52 -18.76 6.88
N ASN A 131 22.75 -18.28 6.98
CA ASN A 131 23.16 -17.24 7.92
C ASN A 131 23.15 -15.85 7.27
N GLN A 132 22.45 -15.67 6.16
CA GLN A 132 22.36 -14.38 5.46
C GLN A 132 21.00 -14.18 4.82
N LEU A 133 20.52 -12.93 4.81
CA LEU A 133 19.29 -12.52 4.15
C LEU A 133 19.53 -11.21 3.39
N ASP A 134 19.22 -11.21 2.11
CA ASP A 134 19.17 -10.00 1.30
C ASP A 134 17.75 -9.44 1.25
N PHE A 135 17.62 -8.12 1.29
CA PHE A 135 16.36 -7.42 1.22
C PHE A 135 16.47 -6.08 0.48
N ASP A 136 15.35 -5.55 0.01
CA ASP A 136 15.24 -4.35 -0.81
C ASP A 136 14.76 -3.18 0.04
N VAL A 137 15.55 -2.12 0.24
CA VAL A 137 15.12 -0.92 1.00
C VAL A 137 14.51 0.12 0.05
N LEU A 138 15.29 0.53 -0.96
CA LEU A 138 14.89 1.42 -2.06
C LEU A 138 15.36 0.79 -3.37
N ALA A 139 14.81 -0.36 -3.74
CA ALA A 139 15.30 -1.10 -4.91
C ALA A 139 14.86 -0.52 -6.25
N ASP A 140 15.61 -0.84 -7.30
CA ASP A 140 15.16 -0.68 -8.68
C ASP A 140 13.81 -1.42 -8.85
N PRO A 141 12.73 -0.76 -9.29
CA PRO A 141 11.42 -1.38 -9.48
C PRO A 141 11.43 -2.63 -10.36
N LYS A 142 12.39 -2.73 -11.30
CA LYS A 142 12.54 -3.89 -12.18
C LYS A 142 13.22 -5.08 -11.51
N GLN A 143 13.98 -4.83 -10.46
CA GLN A 143 14.80 -5.82 -9.77
C GLN A 143 14.26 -6.19 -8.39
N ALA A 144 13.32 -5.42 -7.81
CA ALA A 144 12.76 -5.68 -6.48
C ALA A 144 12.18 -7.10 -6.35
N THR A 145 12.49 -7.76 -5.24
CA THR A 145 12.10 -9.15 -4.91
C THR A 145 11.52 -9.32 -3.51
N THR A 146 11.76 -8.37 -2.60
CA THR A 146 11.39 -8.47 -1.18
C THR A 146 9.89 -8.35 -1.01
N LEU A 147 9.31 -9.34 -0.33
CA LEU A 147 7.92 -9.29 0.13
C LEU A 147 7.90 -8.78 1.56
N TYR A 148 7.02 -7.83 1.84
CA TYR A 148 6.85 -7.24 3.16
C TYR A 148 5.57 -7.80 3.79
N ALA A 149 5.66 -8.21 5.05
CA ALA A 149 4.50 -8.73 5.78
C ALA A 149 3.61 -7.57 6.24
N ASP A 150 2.29 -7.84 6.30
CA ASP A 150 1.23 -6.87 6.61
C ASP A 150 1.19 -5.68 5.64
N HIS A 151 0.44 -5.86 4.53
CA HIS A 151 -0.05 -4.97 3.44
C HIS A 151 0.66 -3.65 3.03
N LEU A 152 1.46 -2.97 3.85
CA LEU A 152 1.90 -1.59 3.62
C LEU A 152 3.32 -1.24 4.08
N GLN A 153 4.12 -2.17 4.61
CA GLN A 153 5.32 -1.75 5.35
C GLN A 153 6.55 -1.30 4.52
N ALA A 154 6.70 -1.71 3.25
CA ALA A 154 7.74 -1.14 2.38
C ALA A 154 7.41 0.28 1.89
N PRO A 155 6.21 0.53 1.32
CA PRO A 155 5.78 1.87 0.97
C PRO A 155 5.73 2.81 2.16
N SER A 156 5.28 2.34 3.33
CA SER A 156 5.22 3.17 4.53
C SER A 156 6.61 3.48 5.07
N LEU A 157 7.57 2.56 5.00
CA LEU A 157 8.96 2.85 5.33
C LEU A 157 9.52 3.98 4.47
N ILE A 158 9.31 3.90 3.15
CA ILE A 158 9.80 4.92 2.22
C ILE A 158 9.04 6.24 2.40
N VAL A 159 7.72 6.20 2.59
CA VAL A 159 6.90 7.40 2.84
C VAL A 159 7.20 8.03 4.21
N MET A 160 7.47 7.24 5.23
CA MET A 160 7.95 7.71 6.54
C MET A 160 9.31 8.38 6.43
N VAL A 161 10.26 7.75 5.72
CA VAL A 161 11.56 8.34 5.38
C VAL A 161 11.34 9.69 4.66
N MET A 162 10.39 9.75 3.72
CA MET A 162 10.09 10.95 2.94
C MET A 162 9.45 12.11 3.72
N GLN A 163 8.69 11.85 4.78
CA GLN A 163 7.97 12.91 5.51
C GLN A 163 8.90 13.79 6.36
N TYR A 164 10.05 13.26 6.78
CA TYR A 164 10.93 13.92 7.74
C TYR A 164 12.30 14.32 7.17
N ILE A 165 12.65 13.93 5.94
CA ILE A 165 13.92 14.36 5.36
C ILE A 165 13.85 15.82 4.90
N GLN A 166 14.73 16.64 5.46
CA GLN A 166 14.98 17.99 4.97
C GLN A 166 15.93 17.97 3.76
N PRO A 167 15.62 18.72 2.69
CA PRO A 167 16.50 18.85 1.52
C PRO A 167 17.91 19.33 1.90
N GLY A 168 18.93 18.63 1.42
CA GLY A 168 20.34 18.94 1.68
C GLY A 168 20.87 18.49 3.04
N VAL A 169 20.01 18.00 3.94
CA VAL A 169 20.41 17.49 5.26
C VAL A 169 20.71 15.99 5.16
N LYS A 170 21.84 15.59 5.73
CA LYS A 170 22.23 14.18 5.85
C LYS A 170 21.41 13.55 6.98
N THR A 171 20.51 12.63 6.64
CA THR A 171 19.62 11.97 7.60
C THR A 171 20.10 10.56 7.90
N GLU A 172 20.12 10.17 9.17
CA GLU A 172 20.55 8.85 9.63
C GLU A 172 19.35 7.90 9.77
N PHE A 173 19.49 6.67 9.27
CA PHE A 173 18.52 5.58 9.41
C PHE A 173 19.16 4.40 10.13
N ASN A 174 18.64 4.08 11.31
CA ASN A 174 19.10 2.99 12.16
C ASN A 174 18.11 1.83 12.09
N TRP A 175 18.63 0.65 11.74
CA TRP A 175 17.87 -0.59 11.64
C TRP A 175 18.31 -1.54 12.73
N LYS A 176 17.35 -2.11 13.44
CA LYS A 176 17.60 -3.05 14.54
C LYS A 176 16.68 -4.26 14.49
N VAL A 177 17.24 -5.43 14.77
CA VAL A 177 16.50 -6.68 14.98
C VAL A 177 17.30 -7.56 15.93
N GLU A 178 16.71 -8.03 17.03
CA GLU A 178 17.31 -9.02 17.97
C GLU A 178 18.84 -8.89 18.23
N GLY A 179 19.30 -7.67 18.55
CA GLY A 179 20.72 -7.39 18.85
C GLY A 179 21.63 -7.24 17.62
N LEU A 180 21.07 -7.31 16.42
CA LEU A 180 21.70 -6.89 15.16
C LEU A 180 21.37 -5.43 14.90
N GLU A 181 22.34 -4.67 14.41
CA GLU A 181 22.17 -3.26 14.08
C GLU A 181 22.82 -2.92 12.75
N GLY A 182 22.30 -1.91 12.07
CA GLY A 182 23.03 -1.27 10.98
C GLY A 182 22.44 0.09 10.66
N THR A 183 23.28 0.92 10.06
CA THR A 183 22.97 2.33 9.83
C THR A 183 23.33 2.71 8.41
N PHE A 184 22.49 3.53 7.80
CA PHE A 184 22.86 4.26 6.59
C PHE A 184 22.42 5.72 6.69
N TYR A 185 22.97 6.53 5.79
CA TYR A 185 22.69 7.94 5.65
C TYR A 185 22.14 8.23 4.26
N LEU A 186 21.11 9.06 4.20
CA LEU A 186 20.51 9.51 2.95
C LEU A 186 20.45 11.04 2.92
N THR A 187 20.94 11.62 1.82
CA THR A 187 20.80 13.05 1.53
C THR A 187 19.92 13.24 0.29
N THR A 188 18.85 14.02 0.43
CA THR A 188 17.94 14.34 -0.70
C THR A 188 18.14 15.76 -1.22
N LYS A 189 17.77 16.02 -2.48
CA LYS A 189 17.93 17.35 -3.09
C LYS A 189 16.73 18.23 -2.83
N ASN A 190 15.52 17.69 -2.99
CA ASN A 190 14.26 18.33 -2.64
C ASN A 190 13.12 17.30 -2.60
N ALA A 191 12.00 17.65 -1.95
CA ALA A 191 10.86 16.76 -1.80
C ALA A 191 10.24 16.31 -3.14
N GLN A 192 10.20 17.18 -4.15
CA GLN A 192 9.58 16.88 -5.44
C GLN A 192 10.38 15.86 -6.25
N SER A 193 11.69 16.04 -6.35
CA SER A 193 12.56 15.13 -7.10
C SER A 193 12.70 13.78 -6.39
N PHE A 194 12.74 13.78 -5.05
CA PHE A 194 12.70 12.54 -4.29
C PHE A 194 11.37 11.80 -4.44
N ALA A 195 10.23 12.51 -4.43
CA ALA A 195 8.93 11.90 -4.70
C ALA A 195 8.85 11.29 -6.10
N ALA A 196 9.39 11.96 -7.11
CA ALA A 196 9.46 11.42 -8.47
C ALA A 196 10.33 10.15 -8.55
N PHE A 197 11.44 10.10 -7.80
CA PHE A 197 12.30 8.92 -7.72
C PHE A 197 11.61 7.73 -7.02
N VAL A 198 10.90 7.99 -5.92
CA VAL A 198 10.23 6.95 -5.12
C VAL A 198 8.96 6.43 -5.75
N ALA A 199 8.19 7.27 -6.45
CA ALA A 199 6.88 6.89 -7.02
C ALA A 199 6.86 5.53 -7.75
N PRO A 200 7.78 5.23 -8.68
CA PRO A 200 7.80 3.91 -9.33
C PRO A 200 8.17 2.75 -8.38
N ILE A 201 8.97 3.01 -7.34
CA ILE A 201 9.31 2.02 -6.30
C ILE A 201 8.07 1.70 -5.46
N GLN A 202 7.33 2.73 -5.05
CA GLN A 202 6.08 2.59 -4.32
C GLN A 202 5.03 1.81 -5.13
N GLN A 203 4.89 2.11 -6.43
CA GLN A 203 4.00 1.36 -7.31
C GLN A 203 4.37 -0.13 -7.39
N LYS A 204 5.68 -0.44 -7.48
CA LYS A 204 6.15 -1.83 -7.49
C LYS A 204 5.84 -2.53 -6.17
N ALA A 205 6.08 -1.89 -5.03
CA ALA A 205 5.76 -2.45 -3.73
C ALA A 205 4.24 -2.70 -3.55
N ASN A 206 3.40 -1.78 -3.98
CA ASN A 206 1.93 -1.97 -3.99
C ASN A 206 1.51 -3.16 -4.86
N SER A 207 2.23 -3.44 -5.96
CA SER A 207 1.93 -4.60 -6.80
C SER A 207 2.18 -5.94 -6.08
N PHE A 208 3.11 -5.99 -5.12
CA PHE A 208 3.33 -7.17 -4.30
C PHE A 208 2.16 -7.40 -3.33
N ALA A 209 1.67 -6.34 -2.68
CA ALA A 209 0.50 -6.42 -1.82
C ALA A 209 -0.72 -6.94 -2.60
N GLN A 210 -0.99 -6.38 -3.78
CA GLN A 210 -2.07 -6.87 -4.64
C GLN A 210 -1.89 -8.33 -5.08
N ASN A 211 -0.66 -8.81 -5.25
CA ASN A 211 -0.42 -10.23 -5.57
C ASN A 211 -0.72 -11.12 -4.35
N ASP A 212 -0.29 -10.71 -3.16
CA ASP A 212 -0.53 -11.45 -1.91
C ASP A 212 -2.02 -11.51 -1.57
N ASP A 213 -2.74 -10.39 -1.67
CA ASP A 213 -4.20 -10.33 -1.50
C ASP A 213 -4.90 -11.28 -2.46
N ALA A 214 -4.48 -11.29 -3.72
CA ALA A 214 -5.04 -12.19 -4.73
C ALA A 214 -4.78 -13.67 -4.43
N MET A 215 -3.61 -14.01 -3.86
CA MET A 215 -3.28 -15.37 -3.44
C MET A 215 -4.09 -15.82 -2.23
N LYS A 216 -4.43 -14.90 -1.33
CA LYS A 216 -5.22 -15.19 -0.12
C LYS A 216 -6.72 -15.21 -0.39
N ALA A 217 -7.22 -14.37 -1.31
CA ALA A 217 -8.63 -14.29 -1.66
C ALA A 217 -9.16 -15.65 -2.14
N ASP A 218 -10.33 -16.04 -1.66
CA ASP A 218 -11.06 -17.20 -2.16
C ASP A 218 -12.19 -16.74 -3.07
N LEU A 219 -12.55 -17.59 -4.03
CA LEU A 219 -13.65 -17.29 -4.93
C LEU A 219 -14.96 -17.31 -4.11
N PRO A 220 -15.81 -16.27 -4.20
CA PRO A 220 -17.07 -16.24 -3.46
C PRO A 220 -17.96 -17.46 -3.75
N GLU A 221 -18.65 -17.98 -2.72
CA GLU A 221 -19.46 -19.21 -2.82
C GLU A 221 -20.61 -19.10 -3.83
N GLU A 222 -21.04 -17.88 -4.16
CA GLU A 222 -22.04 -17.60 -5.19
C GLU A 222 -21.63 -18.15 -6.56
N PHE A 223 -20.32 -18.27 -6.82
CA PHE A 223 -19.84 -18.86 -8.07
C PHE A 223 -20.11 -20.35 -8.18
N ASP A 224 -20.37 -21.06 -7.08
CA ASP A 224 -20.67 -22.48 -7.10
C ASP A 224 -22.18 -22.78 -7.16
N GLN A 225 -23.00 -21.72 -7.12
CA GLN A 225 -24.44 -21.83 -7.24
C GLN A 225 -24.89 -21.97 -8.71
N PRO A 226 -26.04 -22.62 -8.96
CA PRO A 226 -26.66 -22.62 -10.28
C PRO A 226 -26.92 -21.19 -10.78
N SER A 227 -26.64 -20.95 -12.06
CA SER A 227 -26.88 -19.65 -12.68
C SER A 227 -28.30 -19.54 -13.22
N HIS A 228 -28.95 -18.41 -12.95
CA HIS A 228 -30.31 -18.11 -13.39
C HIS A 228 -30.34 -17.17 -14.61
N ALA A 229 -31.43 -17.20 -15.37
CA ALA A 229 -31.66 -16.25 -16.46
C ALA A 229 -32.47 -15.04 -15.97
N PHE A 230 -32.11 -13.85 -16.44
CA PHE A 230 -32.97 -12.67 -16.33
C PHE A 230 -34.16 -12.78 -17.28
N ALA A 231 -35.32 -12.26 -16.87
CA ALA A 231 -36.48 -12.09 -17.73
C ALA A 231 -36.37 -10.80 -18.58
N ASP A 232 -35.74 -9.74 -18.05
CA ASP A 232 -35.44 -8.50 -18.75
C ASP A 232 -34.29 -8.72 -19.76
N PRO A 233 -34.55 -8.64 -21.08
CA PRO A 233 -33.52 -8.86 -22.10
C PRO A 233 -32.38 -7.83 -22.04
N GLN A 234 -32.60 -6.67 -21.41
CA GLN A 234 -31.55 -5.66 -21.22
C GLN A 234 -30.47 -6.13 -20.23
N LEU A 235 -30.79 -7.11 -19.37
CA LEU A 235 -29.86 -7.77 -18.46
C LEU A 235 -29.29 -9.09 -19.01
N SER A 236 -29.35 -9.31 -20.33
CA SER A 236 -28.69 -10.48 -20.92
C SER A 236 -27.18 -10.48 -20.65
N LYS A 237 -26.57 -11.68 -20.56
CA LYS A 237 -25.12 -11.83 -20.36
C LYS A 237 -24.32 -10.95 -21.34
N ALA A 238 -24.65 -10.98 -22.63
CA ALA A 238 -23.96 -10.18 -23.64
C ALA A 238 -24.03 -8.66 -23.38
N ASN A 239 -25.13 -8.17 -22.82
CA ASN A 239 -25.25 -6.76 -22.46
C ASN A 239 -24.48 -6.44 -21.17
N ILE A 240 -24.51 -7.32 -20.18
CA ILE A 240 -23.78 -7.17 -18.93
C ILE A 240 -22.27 -7.08 -19.20
N LEU A 241 -21.75 -7.98 -20.02
CA LEU A 241 -20.32 -8.04 -20.34
C LEU A 241 -19.77 -6.77 -21.02
N LYS A 242 -20.63 -5.94 -21.65
CA LYS A 242 -20.21 -4.65 -22.24
C LYS A 242 -19.81 -3.61 -21.19
N TYR A 243 -20.19 -3.81 -19.93
CA TYR A 243 -19.91 -2.89 -18.83
C TYR A 243 -18.71 -3.32 -17.98
N LEU A 244 -18.09 -4.46 -18.31
CA LEU A 244 -16.83 -4.88 -17.72
C LEU A 244 -15.65 -4.21 -18.44
N PRO A 245 -14.43 -4.24 -17.87
CA PRO A 245 -13.26 -3.69 -18.53
C PRO A 245 -13.06 -4.26 -19.94
N GLU A 246 -12.55 -3.43 -20.85
CA GLU A 246 -12.25 -3.87 -22.22
C GLU A 246 -11.15 -4.94 -22.23
N ASN A 247 -11.12 -5.77 -23.28
CA ASN A 247 -10.11 -6.80 -23.50
C ASN A 247 -9.99 -7.88 -22.41
N ILE A 248 -11.12 -8.27 -21.83
CA ILE A 248 -11.17 -9.37 -20.86
C ILE A 248 -11.50 -10.73 -21.51
N GLU A 249 -11.18 -11.79 -20.79
CA GLU A 249 -11.67 -13.15 -20.98
C GLU A 249 -12.58 -13.50 -19.80
N VAL A 250 -13.86 -13.75 -20.04
CA VAL A 250 -14.79 -14.15 -18.98
C VAL A 250 -14.55 -15.63 -18.66
N LEU A 251 -14.23 -15.91 -17.40
CA LEU A 251 -13.92 -17.25 -16.91
C LEU A 251 -15.14 -17.91 -16.26
N LYS A 252 -15.87 -17.18 -15.42
CA LYS A 252 -17.08 -17.67 -14.73
C LYS A 252 -18.13 -16.56 -14.69
N PHE A 253 -19.40 -16.93 -14.80
CA PHE A 253 -20.52 -15.98 -14.80
C PHE A 253 -21.73 -16.63 -14.15
N VAL A 254 -22.16 -16.09 -13.01
CA VAL A 254 -23.30 -16.62 -12.25
C VAL A 254 -24.27 -15.50 -11.91
N VAL A 255 -25.55 -15.76 -12.10
CA VAL A 255 -26.64 -14.87 -11.69
C VAL A 255 -27.46 -15.58 -10.62
N GLY A 256 -27.71 -14.90 -9.51
CA GLY A 256 -28.46 -15.45 -8.40
C GLY A 256 -29.96 -15.62 -8.65
N PRO A 257 -30.67 -16.30 -7.75
CA PRO A 257 -32.13 -16.41 -7.79
C PRO A 257 -32.81 -15.09 -7.36
N GLY A 258 -34.08 -14.91 -7.73
CA GLY A 258 -34.91 -13.79 -7.25
C GLY A 258 -35.68 -13.07 -8.36
N ASP A 259 -36.13 -11.85 -8.11
CA ASP A 259 -36.69 -10.97 -9.15
C ASP A 259 -35.58 -10.23 -9.90
N ASP A 260 -35.87 -9.72 -11.10
CA ASP A 260 -34.84 -9.03 -11.88
C ASP A 260 -34.44 -7.69 -11.26
N TYR A 261 -35.40 -6.97 -10.67
CA TYR A 261 -35.17 -5.69 -10.01
C TYR A 261 -35.94 -5.57 -8.70
N LYS A 262 -35.36 -4.85 -7.75
CA LYS A 262 -36.06 -4.29 -6.58
C LYS A 262 -36.12 -2.78 -6.65
N VAL A 263 -37.16 -2.20 -6.05
CA VAL A 263 -37.36 -0.75 -5.96
C VAL A 263 -36.77 -0.25 -4.66
N MET A 264 -35.80 0.66 -4.75
CA MET A 264 -35.16 1.28 -3.60
C MET A 264 -35.86 2.59 -3.24
N LYS A 265 -36.18 2.74 -1.95
CA LYS A 265 -36.87 3.91 -1.40
C LYS A 265 -36.02 4.54 -0.30
N ASN A 266 -36.17 5.86 -0.11
CA ASN A 266 -35.59 6.52 1.07
C ASN A 266 -36.44 6.26 2.32
N ALA A 267 -36.00 6.79 3.47
CA ALA A 267 -36.70 6.65 4.75
C ALA A 267 -38.14 7.22 4.77
N LEU A 268 -38.46 8.13 3.83
CA LEU A 268 -39.79 8.72 3.68
C LEU A 268 -40.68 7.93 2.69
N GLY A 269 -40.20 6.78 2.19
CA GLY A 269 -40.91 5.95 1.21
C GLY A 269 -40.87 6.46 -0.23
N VAL A 270 -40.10 7.52 -0.51
CA VAL A 270 -39.93 8.07 -1.87
C VAL A 270 -39.03 7.14 -2.68
N ILE A 271 -39.48 6.74 -3.86
CA ILE A 271 -38.72 5.91 -4.79
C ILE A 271 -37.52 6.70 -5.31
N LEU A 272 -36.32 6.12 -5.22
CA LEU A 272 -35.08 6.72 -5.69
C LEU A 272 -34.62 6.11 -7.01
N TYR A 273 -34.57 4.79 -7.07
CA TYR A 273 -34.11 4.01 -8.21
C TYR A 273 -34.63 2.58 -8.10
N LYS A 274 -34.51 1.81 -9.18
CA LYS A 274 -34.56 0.36 -9.10
C LYS A 274 -33.18 -0.20 -9.37
N GLN A 275 -32.84 -1.31 -8.74
CA GLN A 275 -31.57 -1.99 -8.97
C GLN A 275 -31.78 -3.49 -9.17
N THR A 276 -30.80 -4.18 -9.74
CA THR A 276 -30.82 -5.64 -9.76
C THR A 276 -30.98 -6.20 -8.36
N ASP A 277 -31.93 -7.12 -8.21
CA ASP A 277 -32.17 -7.77 -6.92
C ASP A 277 -31.31 -9.03 -6.75
N ARG A 278 -30.94 -9.64 -7.88
CA ARG A 278 -30.02 -10.78 -7.97
C ARG A 278 -28.58 -10.30 -7.95
N TYR A 279 -27.71 -11.08 -7.32
CA TYR A 279 -26.27 -10.93 -7.54
C TYR A 279 -25.92 -11.31 -8.98
N ILE A 280 -24.91 -10.63 -9.53
CA ILE A 280 -24.35 -10.93 -10.85
C ILE A 280 -22.84 -11.05 -10.67
N MET A 281 -22.40 -12.28 -10.46
CA MET A 281 -20.99 -12.56 -10.21
C MET A 281 -20.28 -12.85 -11.52
N VAL A 282 -19.20 -12.11 -11.80
CA VAL A 282 -18.37 -12.33 -12.98
C VAL A 282 -16.91 -12.48 -12.56
N ALA A 283 -16.31 -13.62 -12.91
CA ALA A 283 -14.88 -13.82 -12.80
C ALA A 283 -14.26 -13.71 -14.20
N TYR A 284 -13.20 -12.94 -14.34
CA TYR A 284 -12.57 -12.67 -15.63
C TYR A 284 -11.06 -12.50 -15.51
N LYS A 285 -10.38 -12.68 -16.64
CA LYS A 285 -8.95 -12.41 -16.82
C LYS A 285 -8.78 -11.20 -17.72
N ASP A 286 -8.03 -10.21 -17.25
CA ASP A 286 -7.56 -9.12 -18.10
C ASP A 286 -6.48 -9.65 -19.04
N LYS A 287 -6.71 -9.61 -20.36
CA LYS A 287 -5.75 -10.14 -21.34
C LYS A 287 -4.49 -9.29 -21.47
N LYS A 288 -4.53 -8.01 -21.07
CA LYS A 288 -3.38 -7.11 -21.13
C LYS A 288 -2.38 -7.38 -20.00
N THR A 289 -2.88 -7.54 -18.77
CA THR A 289 -2.04 -7.76 -17.58
C THR A 289 -1.86 -9.23 -17.25
N GLY A 290 -2.76 -10.10 -17.72
CA GLY A 290 -2.82 -11.51 -17.36
C GLY A 290 -3.43 -11.78 -15.99
N ASN A 291 -3.81 -10.75 -15.24
CA ASN A 291 -4.39 -10.85 -13.90
C ASN A 291 -5.86 -11.28 -13.95
N CYS A 292 -6.30 -11.96 -12.90
CA CYS A 292 -7.69 -12.36 -12.74
C CYS A 292 -8.39 -11.57 -11.63
N TYR A 293 -9.69 -11.40 -11.82
CA TYR A 293 -10.57 -10.64 -10.96
C TYR A 293 -11.91 -11.35 -10.84
N TYR A 294 -12.64 -11.08 -9.76
CA TYR A 294 -14.09 -11.31 -9.70
C TYR A 294 -14.81 -10.03 -9.31
N ASP A 295 -16.08 -9.94 -9.65
CA ASP A 295 -16.90 -8.75 -9.42
C ASP A 295 -18.35 -9.13 -9.15
N ASN A 296 -19.02 -8.32 -8.33
CA ASN A 296 -20.47 -8.32 -8.17
C ASN A 296 -21.05 -7.11 -8.90
N VAL A 297 -21.59 -7.36 -10.09
CA VAL A 297 -22.12 -6.32 -10.97
C VAL A 297 -23.51 -5.92 -10.53
N ILE A 298 -23.69 -4.65 -10.19
CA ILE A 298 -25.00 -4.10 -9.79
C ILE A 298 -25.45 -3.10 -10.84
N PHE A 299 -26.64 -3.33 -11.37
CA PHE A 299 -27.27 -2.42 -12.32
C PHE A 299 -28.34 -1.59 -11.63
N GLU A 300 -28.27 -0.27 -11.82
CA GLU A 300 -29.17 0.69 -11.20
C GLU A 300 -29.84 1.54 -12.29
N ARG A 301 -31.09 1.93 -12.07
CA ARG A 301 -31.79 2.91 -12.91
C ARG A 301 -32.47 3.96 -12.04
N PRO A 302 -32.08 5.24 -12.17
CA PRO A 302 -32.70 6.32 -11.41
C PRO A 302 -34.19 6.43 -11.75
N TYR A 303 -35.01 6.71 -10.75
CA TYR A 303 -36.43 6.94 -10.95
C TYR A 303 -36.67 8.36 -11.46
N GLU A 304 -37.41 8.50 -12.56
CA GLU A 304 -37.67 9.79 -13.23
C GLU A 304 -39.08 10.31 -12.94
N GLY A 305 -39.88 9.59 -12.14
CA GLY A 305 -41.28 9.91 -11.87
C GLY A 305 -42.26 9.18 -12.78
N ASN A 306 -43.54 9.15 -12.38
CA ASN A 306 -44.65 8.57 -13.14
C ASN A 306 -44.41 7.12 -13.63
N GLY A 307 -43.76 6.30 -12.82
CA GLY A 307 -43.44 4.91 -13.17
C GLY A 307 -42.28 4.74 -14.16
N LYS A 308 -41.59 5.82 -14.56
CA LYS A 308 -40.48 5.79 -15.51
C LYS A 308 -39.12 5.73 -14.80
N TYR A 309 -38.17 5.08 -15.46
CA TYR A 309 -36.80 4.92 -15.00
C TYR A 309 -35.83 5.32 -16.12
N GLY A 310 -34.77 6.00 -15.73
CA GLY A 310 -33.76 6.53 -16.64
C GLY A 310 -32.76 5.49 -17.14
N SER A 311 -31.63 5.99 -17.61
CA SER A 311 -30.54 5.17 -18.16
C SER A 311 -29.92 4.22 -17.13
N LEU A 312 -29.39 3.12 -17.64
CA LEU A 312 -28.69 2.11 -16.86
C LEU A 312 -27.35 2.66 -16.35
N LYS A 313 -27.16 2.59 -15.04
CA LYS A 313 -25.88 2.80 -14.36
C LYS A 313 -25.35 1.47 -13.87
N VAL A 314 -24.04 1.30 -13.87
CA VAL A 314 -23.38 0.07 -13.45
C VAL A 314 -22.41 0.38 -12.34
N ARG A 315 -22.44 -0.44 -11.30
CA ARG A 315 -21.48 -0.44 -10.21
C ARG A 315 -20.77 -1.78 -10.20
N THR A 316 -19.45 -1.70 -10.18
CA THR A 316 -18.50 -2.80 -10.21
C THR A 316 -17.43 -2.52 -9.17
N ASN A 317 -17.06 -3.53 -8.39
CA ASN A 317 -16.00 -3.50 -7.41
C ASN A 317 -15.09 -4.70 -7.66
N GLY A 318 -14.44 -4.73 -8.83
CA GLY A 318 -13.56 -5.83 -9.21
C GLY A 318 -12.46 -6.07 -8.16
N GLU A 319 -12.46 -7.25 -7.57
CA GLU A 319 -11.47 -7.72 -6.59
C GLU A 319 -10.50 -8.68 -7.28
N ARG A 320 -9.22 -8.57 -6.96
CA ARG A 320 -8.18 -9.40 -7.59
C ARG A 320 -8.13 -10.77 -6.93
N ILE A 321 -7.92 -11.80 -7.74
CA ILE A 321 -7.79 -13.19 -7.28
C ILE A 321 -6.74 -13.94 -8.09
N ASP A 322 -6.09 -14.93 -7.49
CA ASP A 322 -5.25 -15.88 -8.22
C ASP A 322 -6.11 -16.63 -9.25
N CYS A 323 -5.69 -16.57 -10.53
CA CYS A 323 -6.39 -17.23 -11.63
C CYS A 323 -6.61 -18.74 -11.42
N SER A 324 -5.73 -19.40 -10.65
CA SER A 324 -5.85 -20.83 -10.33
C SER A 324 -7.05 -21.15 -9.43
N LYS A 325 -7.52 -20.18 -8.63
CA LYS A 325 -8.67 -20.32 -7.72
C LYS A 325 -10.03 -20.12 -8.39
N ILE A 326 -10.07 -19.70 -9.66
CA ILE A 326 -11.33 -19.52 -10.41
C ILE A 326 -11.82 -20.85 -11.02
N LYS A 327 -10.93 -21.83 -11.16
CA LYS A 327 -11.20 -23.09 -11.86
C LYS A 327 -12.24 -23.95 -11.15
#